data_AF-A0A0B4GUH8-F1
#
_entry.id   AF-A0A0B4GUH8-F1
#
_cell.length_a   1.000
_cell.length_b   1.000
_cell.length_c   1.000
_cell.angle_alpha   90.00
_cell.angle_beta   90.00
_cell.angle_gamma   90.00
#
_symmetry.space_group_name_H-M   'P 1'
#
loop_
_entity.id
_entity.type
_entity.pdbx_description
1 polymer ?
#
loop_
_entity_poly.entity_id
_entity_poly.type
_entity_poly.pdbx_seq_one_letter_code
_entity_poly.pdbx_strand_id
1 'polypeptide(L)'
;MSDKVPPLKRQDGSLAKDKVEQAEELLSTFFPPQPTVIEGEGHRPQRREVPMPDLTMEEVEQKVMAAKPWKAPGEDGLPAMVWKQLWPVVKDRVLHLFKTSLRDGELPGLCWD
;
A
#
# COMPACT_ATOMS: atom_id res chain seq x y z
N MET A 1 -5.06 -18.33 26.88
CA MET A 1 -3.84 -18.50 26.08
C MET A 1 -2.86 -17.44 26.56
N SER A 2 -1.71 -17.85 27.10
CA SER A 2 -0.76 -16.93 27.73
C SER A 2 0.08 -16.28 26.63
N ASP A 3 -0.16 -15.01 26.34
CA ASP A 3 0.73 -14.18 25.50
C ASP A 3 2.09 -14.09 26.20
N LYS A 4 3.06 -14.91 25.78
CA LYS A 4 4.40 -14.96 26.38
C LYS A 4 5.37 -14.06 25.62
N VAL A 5 5.08 -12.77 25.58
CA VAL A 5 6.12 -11.78 25.27
C VAL A 5 6.97 -11.63 26.54
N PRO A 6 8.29 -11.91 26.50
CA PRO A 6 9.16 -11.69 27.65
C PRO A 6 9.09 -10.23 28.10
N PRO A 7 9.15 -9.95 29.42
CA PRO A 7 9.14 -8.58 29.92
C PRO A 7 10.31 -7.78 29.34
N LEU A 8 10.02 -6.61 28.79
CA LEU A 8 11.02 -5.71 28.23
C LEU A 8 11.76 -4.99 29.35
N LYS A 9 13.06 -4.82 29.19
CA LYS A 9 13.88 -4.02 30.11
C LYS A 9 13.89 -2.57 29.61
N ARG A 10 13.48 -1.65 30.47
CA ARG A 10 13.49 -0.21 30.21
C ARG A 10 14.89 0.37 30.30
N GLN A 11 15.07 1.59 29.81
CA GLN A 11 16.33 2.34 29.92
C GLN A 11 16.82 2.52 31.37
N ASP A 12 15.91 2.65 32.33
CA ASP A 12 16.22 2.76 33.76
C ASP A 12 16.60 1.43 34.44
N GLY A 13 16.57 0.33 33.68
CA GLY A 13 16.89 -1.01 34.15
C GLY A 13 15.71 -1.77 34.77
N SER A 14 14.54 -1.16 34.92
CA SER A 14 13.32 -1.80 35.38
C SER A 14 12.68 -2.67 34.28
N LEU A 15 11.78 -3.57 34.68
CA LEU A 15 11.02 -4.41 33.75
C LEU A 15 9.62 -3.83 33.51
N ALA A 16 9.22 -3.77 32.26
CA ALA A 16 7.84 -3.47 31.86
C ALA A 16 6.91 -4.58 32.37
N LYS A 17 5.92 -4.18 33.15
CA LYS A 17 5.02 -5.04 33.95
C LYS A 17 3.80 -5.48 33.16
N ASP A 18 3.37 -4.68 32.19
CA ASP A 18 2.19 -4.96 31.37
C ASP A 18 2.41 -4.62 29.88
N LYS A 19 1.40 -4.95 29.07
CA LYS A 19 1.45 -4.77 27.61
C LYS A 19 1.47 -3.30 27.18
N VAL A 20 0.89 -2.40 27.97
CA VAL A 20 0.89 -0.97 27.68
C VAL A 20 2.31 -0.45 27.86
N GLU A 21 2.92 -0.79 29.00
CA GLU A 21 4.32 -0.45 29.28
C GLU A 21 5.30 -1.03 28.26
N GLN A 22 5.05 -2.25 27.76
CA GLN A 22 5.85 -2.84 26.68
C GLN A 22 5.68 -2.11 25.35
N ALA A 23 4.44 -1.74 24.99
CA ALA A 23 4.17 -1.00 23.76
C ALA A 23 4.81 0.39 23.79
N GLU A 24 4.72 1.08 24.92
CA GLU A 24 5.37 2.38 25.12
C GLU A 24 6.89 2.29 25.01
N GLU A 25 7.52 1.26 25.59
CA GLU A 25 8.97 1.05 25.49
C GLU A 25 9.41 0.76 24.03
N LEU A 26 8.63 -0.02 23.29
CA LEU A 26 8.89 -0.27 21.87
C LEU A 26 8.74 1.03 21.05
N LEU A 27 7.67 1.78 21.28
CA LEU A 27 7.44 3.04 20.57
C LEU A 27 8.56 4.03 20.84
N SER A 28 8.96 4.23 22.10
CA SER A 28 10.02 5.17 22.45
C SER A 28 11.40 4.73 21.93
N THR A 29 11.67 3.43 21.88
CA THR A 29 12.95 2.89 21.38
C THR A 29 13.06 2.99 19.86
N PHE A 30 12.00 2.63 19.13
CA PHE A 30 12.04 2.60 17.66
C PHE A 30 11.65 3.92 17.00
N PHE A 31 10.95 4.81 17.71
CA PHE A 31 10.51 6.10 17.22
C PHE A 31 10.99 7.21 18.17
N PRO A 32 12.26 7.62 18.06
CA PRO A 32 12.77 8.75 18.83
C PRO A 32 11.91 10.01 18.57
N PRO A 33 11.82 10.93 19.54
CA PRO A 33 11.05 12.15 19.39
C PRO A 33 11.53 12.90 18.14
N GLN A 34 10.58 13.44 17.38
CA GLN A 34 10.90 14.23 16.22
C GLN A 34 11.75 15.43 16.65
N PRO A 35 12.82 15.76 15.91
CA PRO A 35 13.64 16.92 16.25
C PRO A 35 12.78 18.18 16.27
N THR A 36 13.04 19.08 17.22
CA THR A 36 12.30 20.34 17.40
C THR A 36 12.33 21.23 16.16
N VAL A 37 13.34 21.04 15.31
CA VAL A 37 13.50 21.67 14.02
C VAL A 37 13.70 20.57 12.99
N ILE A 38 12.73 20.44 12.07
CA ILE A 38 12.88 19.64 10.86
C ILE A 38 13.38 20.61 9.79
N GLU A 39 14.69 20.66 9.57
CA GLU A 39 15.24 21.38 8.42
C GLU A 39 14.68 20.75 7.14
N GLY A 40 14.42 21.56 6.11
CA GLY A 40 14.05 21.01 4.80
C GLY A 40 15.10 19.99 4.34
N GLU A 41 14.70 18.96 3.59
CA GLU A 41 15.69 18.16 2.86
C GLU A 41 16.57 19.18 2.11
N GLY A 42 17.87 19.21 2.42
CA GLY A 42 18.81 20.12 1.78
C GLY A 42 18.82 19.93 0.26
N HIS A 43 19.77 20.53 -0.45
CA HIS A 43 19.88 20.32 -1.90
C HIS A 43 20.16 18.83 -2.20
N ARG A 44 19.10 18.06 -2.43
CA ARG A 44 19.18 16.68 -2.85
C ARG A 44 19.51 16.68 -4.34
N PRO A 45 20.45 15.85 -4.81
CA PRO A 45 20.63 15.66 -6.24
C PRO A 45 19.28 15.30 -6.84
N GLN A 46 18.79 16.12 -7.76
CA GLN A 46 17.53 15.84 -8.44
C GLN A 46 17.68 14.49 -9.12
N ARG A 47 16.91 13.50 -8.66
CA ARG A 47 16.92 12.19 -9.30
C ARG A 47 16.49 12.38 -10.75
N ARG A 48 17.20 11.74 -11.67
CA ARG A 48 16.75 11.70 -13.07
C ARG A 48 15.32 11.19 -13.08
N GLU A 49 14.48 11.85 -13.86
CA GLU A 49 13.12 11.40 -14.11
C GLU A 49 13.16 9.97 -14.61
N VAL A 50 12.33 9.11 -14.01
CA VAL A 50 12.16 7.74 -14.48
C VAL A 50 11.23 7.79 -15.69
N PRO A 51 11.61 7.21 -16.83
CA PRO A 51 10.73 7.14 -17.99
C PRO A 51 9.39 6.47 -17.61
N MET A 52 8.28 7.12 -17.93
CA MET A 52 6.93 6.62 -17.73
C MET A 52 6.30 6.34 -19.11
N PRO A 53 6.54 5.17 -19.71
CA PRO A 53 5.96 4.82 -21.00
C PRO A 53 4.44 4.64 -20.88
N ASP A 54 3.76 4.72 -22.02
CA ASP A 54 2.32 4.48 -22.10
C ASP A 54 1.96 3.04 -21.72
N LEU A 55 0.88 2.88 -20.96
CA LEU A 55 0.35 1.58 -20.59
C LEU A 55 -0.16 0.82 -21.83
N THR A 56 0.22 -0.45 -21.96
CA THR A 56 -0.19 -1.30 -23.10
C THR A 56 -1.34 -2.23 -22.73
N MET A 57 -2.09 -2.70 -23.73
CA MET A 57 -3.18 -3.66 -23.49
C MET A 57 -2.62 -4.98 -22.94
N GLU A 58 -1.49 -5.41 -23.50
CA GLU A 58 -0.81 -6.65 -23.18
C GLU A 58 -0.34 -6.67 -21.73
N GLU A 59 0.19 -5.55 -21.23
CA GLU A 59 0.61 -5.44 -19.84
C GLU A 59 -0.58 -5.62 -18.89
N VAL A 60 -1.70 -4.93 -19.16
CA VAL A 60 -2.90 -5.05 -18.33
C VAL A 60 -3.48 -6.46 -18.41
N GLU A 61 -3.60 -7.01 -19.61
CA GLU A 61 -4.08 -8.38 -19.82
C GLU A 61 -3.24 -9.40 -19.07
N GLN A 62 -1.90 -9.32 -19.19
CA GLN A 62 -0.99 -10.23 -18.51
C GLN A 62 -1.20 -10.18 -16.99
N LYS A 63 -1.41 -8.99 -16.42
CA LYS A 63 -1.67 -8.83 -14.98
C LYS A 63 -3.03 -9.38 -14.57
N VAL A 64 -4.09 -9.11 -15.35
CA VAL A 64 -5.44 -9.67 -15.11
C VAL A 64 -5.40 -11.19 -15.17
N MET A 65 -4.74 -11.77 -16.17
CA MET A 65 -4.66 -13.22 -16.36
C MET A 65 -3.74 -13.91 -15.34
N ALA A 66 -2.72 -13.22 -14.81
CA ALA A 66 -1.86 -13.76 -13.75
C ALA A 66 -2.52 -13.75 -12.36
N ALA A 67 -3.57 -12.96 -12.14
CA ALA A 67 -4.23 -12.86 -10.85
C ALA A 67 -4.79 -14.22 -10.36
N LYS A 68 -4.68 -14.51 -9.06
CA LYS A 68 -5.26 -15.76 -8.50
C LYS A 68 -6.79 -15.67 -8.55
N PRO A 69 -7.50 -16.59 -9.25
CA PRO A 69 -8.91 -16.37 -9.58
C PRO A 69 -9.86 -16.21 -8.39
N TRP A 70 -9.59 -16.95 -7.31
CA TRP A 70 -10.46 -17.04 -6.12
C TRP A 70 -9.84 -16.41 -4.87
N LYS A 71 -9.05 -15.35 -5.05
CA LYS A 71 -8.59 -14.49 -3.95
C LYS A 71 -9.79 -13.74 -3.34
N ALA A 72 -9.62 -13.28 -2.10
CA ALA A 72 -10.60 -12.40 -1.45
C ALA A 72 -10.95 -11.22 -2.37
N PRO A 73 -12.23 -10.94 -2.60
CA PRO A 73 -12.67 -9.85 -3.45
C PRO A 73 -12.27 -8.49 -2.86
N GLY A 74 -12.22 -7.48 -3.71
CA GLY A 74 -12.04 -6.09 -3.29
C GLY A 74 -13.36 -5.51 -2.76
N GLU A 75 -13.42 -4.18 -2.73
CA GLU A 75 -14.63 -3.43 -2.38
C GLU A 75 -15.80 -3.72 -3.34
N ASP A 76 -15.50 -4.13 -4.57
CA ASP A 76 -16.48 -4.55 -5.57
C ASP A 76 -17.19 -5.88 -5.25
N GLY A 77 -16.69 -6.66 -4.29
CA GLY A 77 -17.22 -7.99 -3.98
C GLY A 77 -16.96 -9.04 -5.06
N LEU A 78 -16.23 -8.69 -6.13
CA LEU A 78 -16.00 -9.58 -7.27
C LEU A 78 -14.64 -10.26 -7.17
N PRO A 79 -14.56 -11.60 -7.28
CA PRO A 79 -13.29 -12.29 -7.36
C PRO A 79 -12.62 -12.03 -8.72
N ALA A 80 -11.29 -12.14 -8.78
CA ALA A 80 -10.53 -11.92 -10.00
C ALA A 80 -10.97 -12.79 -11.19
N MET A 81 -11.60 -13.95 -10.94
CA MET A 81 -12.19 -14.80 -12.00
C MET A 81 -13.20 -14.04 -12.88
N VAL A 82 -14.02 -13.17 -12.28
CA VAL A 82 -15.04 -12.39 -13.02
C VAL A 82 -14.35 -11.48 -14.04
N TRP A 83 -13.31 -10.77 -13.62
CA TRP A 83 -12.51 -9.91 -14.48
C TRP A 83 -11.82 -10.68 -15.61
N LYS A 84 -11.32 -11.90 -15.34
CA LYS A 84 -10.74 -12.76 -16.40
C LYS A 84 -11.77 -13.18 -17.45
N GLN A 85 -12.98 -13.54 -17.01
CA GLN A 85 -14.05 -13.96 -17.93
C GLN A 85 -14.59 -12.78 -18.74
N LEU A 86 -14.71 -11.60 -18.14
CA LEU A 86 -15.20 -10.39 -18.80
C LEU A 86 -14.15 -9.70 -19.66
N TRP A 87 -12.86 -10.06 -19.53
CA TRP A 87 -11.76 -9.41 -20.23
C TRP A 87 -12.01 -9.16 -21.72
N PRO A 88 -12.51 -10.13 -22.53
CA PRO A 88 -12.75 -9.89 -23.96
C PRO A 88 -13.72 -8.74 -24.26
N VAL A 89 -14.58 -8.39 -23.30
CA VAL A 89 -15.61 -7.35 -23.42
C VAL A 89 -15.15 -6.04 -22.81
N VAL A 90 -14.47 -6.07 -21.67
CA VAL A 90 -14.16 -4.85 -20.89
C VAL A 90 -12.77 -4.27 -21.15
N LYS A 91 -11.87 -5.01 -21.80
CA LYS A 91 -10.45 -4.67 -21.95
C LYS A 91 -10.19 -3.23 -22.43
N ASP A 92 -10.91 -2.77 -23.45
CA ASP A 92 -10.69 -1.44 -24.02
C ASP A 92 -11.12 -0.34 -23.05
N ARG A 93 -12.22 -0.56 -22.32
CA ARG A 93 -12.70 0.38 -21.30
C ARG A 93 -11.76 0.42 -20.09
N VAL A 94 -11.26 -0.73 -19.64
CA VAL A 94 -10.30 -0.82 -18.53
C VAL A 94 -8.99 -0.12 -18.90
N LEU A 95 -8.46 -0.37 -20.10
CA LEU A 95 -7.24 0.29 -20.56
C LEU A 95 -7.42 1.81 -20.65
N HIS A 96 -8.54 2.27 -21.20
CA HIS A 96 -8.85 3.70 -21.27
C HIS A 96 -8.94 4.34 -19.87
N LEU A 97 -9.56 3.65 -18.92
CA LEU A 97 -9.67 4.10 -17.53
C LEU A 97 -8.28 4.24 -16.90
N PHE A 98 -7.43 3.22 -17.00
CA PHE A 98 -6.08 3.27 -16.43
C PHE A 98 -5.20 4.34 -17.06
N LYS A 99 -5.26 4.52 -18.39
CA LYS A 99 -4.52 5.59 -19.08
C LYS A 99 -4.94 6.98 -18.61
N THR A 100 -6.24 7.22 -18.53
CA THR A 100 -6.79 8.50 -18.07
C THR A 100 -6.40 8.75 -16.61
N SER A 101 -6.56 7.76 -15.73
CA SER A 101 -6.17 7.90 -14.32
C SER A 101 -4.68 8.14 -14.10
N LEU A 102 -3.81 7.47 -14.86
CA LEU A 102 -2.35 7.68 -14.75
C LEU A 102 -1.91 9.05 -15.28
N ARG A 103 -2.57 9.54 -16.35
CA ARG A 103 -2.28 10.84 -16.95
C ARG A 103 -2.77 12.00 -16.08
N ASP A 104 -3.99 11.89 -15.58
CA ASP A 104 -4.70 13.00 -14.93
C ASP A 104 -4.52 12.95 -13.39
N GLY A 105 -4.05 11.82 -12.85
CA GLY A 105 -3.83 11.64 -11.41
C GLY A 105 -5.13 11.43 -10.61
N GLU A 106 -6.24 11.18 -11.29
CA GLU A 106 -7.57 11.05 -10.69
C GLU A 106 -8.15 9.64 -10.90
N LEU A 107 -8.76 9.10 -9.85
CA LEU A 107 -9.51 7.85 -9.94
C LEU A 107 -10.96 8.16 -10.35
N PRO A 108 -11.62 7.28 -11.11
CA PRO A 108 -13.06 7.43 -11.36
C PRO A 108 -13.81 7.46 -10.02
N GLY A 109 -14.76 8.39 -9.89
CA GLY A 109 -15.64 8.42 -8.73
C GLY A 109 -16.41 7.11 -8.60
N LEU A 110 -16.48 6.58 -7.38
CA LEU A 110 -17.34 5.44 -7.01
C LEU A 110 -18.80 5.93 -7.04
N CYS A 111 -19.41 6.03 -8.22
CA CYS A 111 -20.86 6.25 -8.33
C CYS A 111 -21.58 4.91 -8.14
N TRP A 112 -21.71 4.49 -6.88
CA TRP A 112 -22.64 3.44 -6.45
C TRP A 112 -23.26 3.85 -5.10
N ASP A 113 -23.94 4.99 -5.08
CA ASP A 113 -24.95 5.33 -4.06
C ASP A 113 -26.35 4.93 -4.55
#